data_AF-A0A4Z2EA30-F1
#
_entry.id   AF-A0A4Z2EA30-F1
#
_cell.length_a   1.000
_cell.length_b   1.000
_cell.length_c   1.000
_cell.angle_alpha   90.00
_cell.angle_beta   90.00
_cell.angle_gamma   90.00
#
_symmetry.space_group_name_H-M   'P 1'
#
loop_
_entity.id
_entity.type
_entity.pdbx_description
1 polymer ?
#
loop_
_entity_poly.entity_id
_entity_poly.type
_entity_poly.pdbx_seq_one_letter_code
_entity_poly.pdbx_strand_id
1 'polypeptide(L)'
;MQGVCQSGDCLNTLGSFKCSCKAGMVLDRHRCVESPAEQGQCFLIASDARGCQHALPTHLTREMCCCTVGKAWGRGCERCPQVDTGEWAEPERGGAREGRRLYGPR
;
A
#
# COMPACT_ATOMS: atom_id res chain seq x y z
N MET A 1 35.24 13.79 -8.93
CA MET A 1 34.33 14.77 -9.58
C MET A 1 32.91 14.31 -9.27
N GLN A 2 32.38 14.65 -8.08
CA GLN A 2 31.02 14.24 -7.72
C GLN A 2 30.01 15.06 -8.54
N GLY A 3 29.20 14.35 -9.34
CA GLY A 3 28.13 14.95 -10.13
C GLY A 3 27.18 15.76 -9.27
N VAL A 4 26.77 16.91 -9.79
CA VAL A 4 25.94 17.95 -9.17
C VAL A 4 24.62 17.42 -8.57
N CYS A 5 24.12 16.29 -9.07
CA CYS A 5 22.99 15.54 -8.52
C CYS A 5 23.38 14.06 -8.39
N GLN A 6 23.37 13.51 -7.17
CA GLN A 6 23.54 12.07 -6.93
C GLN A 6 22.20 11.35 -7.08
N SER A 7 22.12 10.41 -8.03
CA SER A 7 20.92 9.60 -8.33
C SER A 7 19.69 10.38 -8.84
N GLY A 8 19.90 11.54 -9.48
CA GLY A 8 18.83 12.34 -10.08
C GLY A 8 19.24 13.06 -11.36
N ASP A 9 18.24 13.61 -12.06
CA ASP A 9 18.42 14.37 -13.29
C ASP A 9 18.74 15.84 -12.98
N CYS A 10 19.83 16.36 -13.53
CA CYS A 10 20.21 17.77 -13.35
C CYS A 10 19.53 18.63 -14.42
N LEU A 11 18.64 19.52 -14.00
CA LEU A 11 17.96 20.49 -14.85
C LEU A 11 18.60 21.86 -14.65
N ASN A 12 19.31 22.32 -15.68
CA ASN A 12 19.90 23.65 -15.67
C ASN A 12 18.81 24.71 -15.93
N THR A 13 18.74 25.73 -15.07
CA THR A 13 17.84 26.88 -15.19
C THR A 13 18.66 28.16 -15.41
N LEU A 14 18.07 29.22 -15.94
CA LEU A 14 18.77 30.49 -16.14
C LEU A 14 19.26 31.04 -14.79
N GLY A 15 20.57 30.94 -14.55
CA GLY A 15 21.25 31.41 -13.33
C GLY A 15 21.33 30.40 -12.17
N SER A 16 20.83 29.16 -12.32
CA SER A 16 20.91 28.13 -11.27
C SER A 16 20.71 26.72 -11.83
N PHE A 17 20.94 25.68 -11.05
CA PHE A 17 20.58 24.30 -11.41
C PHE A 17 19.61 23.72 -10.38
N LYS A 18 18.69 22.87 -10.82
CA LYS A 18 17.80 22.08 -9.95
C LYS A 18 17.99 20.60 -10.23
N CYS A 19 18.05 19.80 -9.17
CA CYS A 19 18.01 18.35 -9.29
C CYS A 19 16.55 17.88 -9.30
N SER A 20 16.20 16.99 -10.22
CA SER A 20 14.90 16.31 -10.28
C SER A 20 15.10 14.83 -9.94
N CYS A 21 14.40 14.34 -8.93
CA CYS A 21 14.46 12.95 -8.53
C CYS A 21 13.33 12.15 -9.20
N LYS A 22 13.57 10.88 -9.51
CA LYS A 22 12.54 9.97 -10.03
C LYS A 22 11.41 9.78 -9.02
N ALA A 23 10.23 9.40 -9.51
CA ALA A 23 9.04 9.19 -8.69
C ALA A 23 9.34 8.24 -7.51
N GLY A 24 8.99 8.66 -6.29
CA GLY A 24 9.28 7.92 -5.05
C GLY A 24 10.58 8.33 -4.33
N MET A 25 11.34 9.28 -4.88
CA MET A 25 12.55 9.83 -4.26
C MET A 25 12.40 11.32 -3.93
N VAL A 26 13.01 11.75 -2.82
CA VAL A 26 13.02 13.15 -2.36
C VAL A 26 14.43 13.71 -2.53
N LEU A 27 14.51 14.97 -2.97
CA LEU A 27 15.78 15.68 -3.09
C LEU A 27 16.25 16.17 -1.70
N ASP A 28 17.26 15.51 -1.14
CA ASP A 28 17.99 15.99 0.03
C ASP A 28 19.27 16.72 -0.41
N ARG A 29 19.19 18.07 -0.41
CA ARG A 29 20.23 18.99 -0.93
C ARG A 29 20.61 18.72 -2.39
N HIS A 30 21.53 17.79 -2.62
CA HIS A 30 22.05 17.40 -3.94
C HIS A 30 21.96 15.89 -4.19
N ARG A 31 21.26 15.15 -3.33
CA ARG A 31 21.12 13.71 -3.42
C ARG A 31 19.65 13.33 -3.44
N CYS A 32 19.27 12.54 -4.42
CA CYS A 32 17.99 11.88 -4.40
C CYS A 32 18.07 10.73 -3.41
N VAL A 33 17.36 10.86 -2.30
CA VAL A 33 17.19 9.79 -1.31
C VAL A 33 15.81 9.19 -1.50
N GLU A 34 15.68 7.89 -1.23
CA GLU A 34 14.36 7.29 -1.14
C GLU A 34 13.55 8.05 -0.09
N SER A 35 12.33 8.42 -0.45
CA SER A 35 11.42 9.05 0.51
C SER A 35 11.32 8.11 1.71
N PRO A 36 11.39 8.58 2.97
CA PRO A 36 11.11 7.70 4.09
C PRO A 36 9.72 7.13 3.85
N ALA A 37 9.65 5.82 3.60
CA ALA A 37 8.41 5.16 3.27
C ALA A 37 7.38 5.50 4.36
N GLU A 38 6.23 6.02 3.94
CA GLU A 38 5.22 6.50 4.89
C GLU A 38 4.91 5.37 5.88
N GLN A 39 5.01 5.67 7.17
CA GLN A 39 4.67 4.72 8.24
C GLN A 39 3.22 4.95 8.63
N GLY A 40 2.43 3.90 8.58
CA GLY A 40 0.99 3.95 8.81
C GLY A 40 0.49 2.77 9.61
N GLN A 41 -0.78 2.86 10.02
CA GLN A 41 -1.47 1.79 10.72
C GLN A 41 -1.61 0.57 9.81
N CYS A 42 -1.16 -0.60 10.24
CA CYS A 42 -1.34 -1.85 9.51
C CYS A 42 -2.51 -2.65 10.09
N PHE A 43 -3.36 -3.21 9.25
CA PHE A 43 -4.53 -3.99 9.64
C PHE A 43 -4.44 -5.42 9.11
N LEU A 44 -4.67 -6.40 10.00
CA LEU A 44 -4.62 -7.82 9.64
C LEU A 44 -5.91 -8.32 8.98
N ILE A 45 -7.02 -7.59 9.16
CA ILE A 45 -8.31 -7.93 8.56
C ILE A 45 -8.88 -6.71 7.85
N ALA A 46 -9.23 -6.87 6.57
CA ALA A 46 -9.94 -5.86 5.79
C ALA A 46 -11.20 -6.50 5.20
N SER A 47 -12.37 -6.05 5.61
CA SER A 47 -13.67 -6.55 5.14
C SER A 47 -14.52 -5.43 4.58
N ASP A 48 -15.35 -5.73 3.57
CA ASP A 48 -16.24 -4.74 2.96
C ASP A 48 -17.34 -4.28 3.94
N ALA A 49 -17.90 -5.20 4.72
CA ALA A 49 -19.00 -4.92 5.64
C ALA A 49 -18.58 -4.31 6.99
N ARG A 50 -17.33 -4.52 7.43
CA ARG A 50 -16.83 -4.13 8.77
C ARG A 50 -15.58 -3.25 8.75
N GLY A 51 -15.09 -2.88 7.57
CA GLY A 51 -13.87 -2.11 7.40
C GLY A 51 -12.61 -2.84 7.88
N CYS A 52 -11.63 -2.07 8.32
CA CYS A 52 -10.35 -2.56 8.82
C CYS A 52 -10.42 -2.91 10.31
N GLN A 53 -9.93 -4.10 10.66
CA GLN A 53 -9.90 -4.61 12.02
C GLN A 53 -8.51 -5.19 12.34
N HIS A 54 -8.23 -5.38 13.64
CA HIS A 54 -6.94 -5.85 14.14
C HIS A 54 -5.78 -4.97 13.68
N ALA A 55 -5.78 -3.71 14.15
CA ALA A 55 -4.67 -2.78 13.96
C ALA A 55 -3.44 -3.26 14.76
N LEU A 56 -2.29 -3.33 14.09
CA LEU A 56 -1.01 -3.60 14.76
C LEU A 56 -0.59 -2.40 15.60
N PRO A 57 0.02 -2.60 16.78
CA PRO A 57 0.45 -1.49 17.64
C PRO A 57 1.61 -0.67 17.05
N THR A 58 2.36 -1.25 16.10
CA THR A 58 3.46 -0.58 15.42
C THR A 58 3.02 0.01 14.09
N HIS A 59 3.50 1.22 13.79
CA HIS A 59 3.34 1.80 12.46
C HIS A 59 4.40 1.19 11.54
N LEU A 60 3.94 0.63 10.43
CA LEU A 60 4.78 -0.04 9.45
C LEU A 60 4.65 0.68 8.12
N THR A 61 5.61 0.50 7.24
CA THR A 61 5.50 0.95 5.86
C THR A 61 4.43 0.13 5.15
N ARG A 62 3.83 0.69 4.09
CA ARG A 62 2.84 -0.04 3.27
C ARG A 62 3.39 -1.38 2.80
N GLU A 63 4.64 -1.40 2.34
CA GLU A 63 5.31 -2.61 1.88
C GLU A 63 5.50 -3.62 3.00
N MET A 64 6.01 -3.21 4.16
CA MET A 64 6.21 -4.12 5.29
C MET A 64 4.88 -4.69 5.81
N CYS A 65 3.81 -3.90 5.79
CA CYS A 65 2.47 -4.34 6.14
C CYS A 65 1.93 -5.36 5.11
N CYS A 66 1.92 -4.99 3.83
CA CYS A 66 1.26 -5.75 2.78
C CYS A 66 2.05 -6.99 2.31
N CYS A 67 3.39 -6.96 2.39
CA CYS A 67 4.25 -8.09 2.06
C CYS A 67 4.36 -9.12 3.18
N THR A 68 3.78 -8.85 4.36
CA THR A 68 3.74 -9.80 5.48
C THR A 68 2.34 -10.38 5.65
N VAL A 69 1.64 -10.02 6.71
CA VAL A 69 0.30 -10.53 7.07
C VAL A 69 -0.79 -9.46 6.95
N GLY A 70 -0.42 -8.22 6.61
CA GLY A 70 -1.35 -7.11 6.48
C GLY A 70 -2.29 -7.27 5.29
N LYS A 71 -3.55 -6.93 5.52
CA LYS A 71 -4.60 -6.89 4.49
C LYS A 71 -4.96 -5.47 4.07
N ALA A 72 -4.70 -4.49 4.94
CA ALA A 72 -4.87 -3.09 4.63
C ALA A 72 -3.91 -2.22 5.44
N TRP A 73 -3.66 -1.01 4.94
CA TRP A 73 -2.66 -0.11 5.45
C TRP A 73 -3.16 1.35 5.45
N GLY A 74 -2.65 2.14 6.39
CA GLY A 74 -2.93 3.56 6.52
C GLY A 74 -4.22 3.86 7.28
N ARG A 75 -4.35 5.12 7.70
CA ARG A 75 -5.52 5.68 8.42
C ARG A 75 -6.84 5.54 7.64
N GLY A 76 -6.76 5.45 6.31
CA GLY A 76 -7.91 5.29 5.41
C GLY A 76 -8.31 3.84 5.12
N CYS A 77 -7.71 2.83 5.77
CA CYS A 77 -8.00 1.42 5.48
C CYS A 77 -7.76 1.08 3.99
N GLU A 78 -6.63 1.52 3.43
CA GLU A 78 -6.31 1.25 2.03
C GLU A 78 -5.94 -0.22 1.87
N ARG A 79 -6.74 -0.98 1.11
CA ARG A 79 -6.48 -2.40 0.88
C ARG A 79 -5.10 -2.58 0.25
N CYS A 80 -4.37 -3.57 0.75
CA CYS A 80 -3.08 -3.93 0.21
C CYS A 80 -3.23 -4.34 -1.26
N PRO A 81 -2.27 -3.96 -2.13
CA PRO A 81 -2.28 -4.41 -3.51
C PRO A 81 -2.26 -5.94 -3.50
N GLN A 82 -3.21 -6.57 -4.19
CA GLN A 82 -3.20 -8.01 -4.38
C GLN A 82 -1.94 -8.35 -5.18
N VAL A 83 -0.93 -8.89 -4.51
CA VAL A 83 0.20 -9.53 -5.19
C VAL A 83 -0.37 -10.79 -5.82
N ASP A 84 -0.68 -10.73 -7.11
CA ASP A 84 -1.13 -11.85 -7.93
C ASP A 84 0.04 -12.81 -8.19
N THR A 85 0.63 -13.33 -7.12
CA THR A 85 1.74 -14.27 -7.20
C THR A 85 1.62 -15.24 -6.05
N GLY A 86 0.86 -16.32 -6.30
CA GLY A 86 0.84 -17.52 -5.47
C GLY A 86 -0.29 -17.57 -4.44
N GLU A 87 -1.50 -17.84 -4.93
CA GLU A 87 -2.46 -18.77 -4.33
C GLU A 87 -2.44 -18.86 -2.79
N TRP A 88 -2.98 -17.87 -2.08
CA TRP A 88 -3.61 -18.04 -0.76
C TRP A 88 -4.65 -16.92 -0.52
N ALA A 89 -5.71 -16.93 -1.33
CA ALA A 89 -6.98 -16.33 -0.96
C ALA A 89 -7.96 -17.44 -0.56
N GLU A 90 -8.76 -17.14 0.47
CA GLU A 90 -9.89 -17.91 0.99
C GLU A 90 -9.57 -18.95 2.08
N PRO A 91 -10.40 -18.96 3.14
CA PRO A 91 -11.76 -19.45 3.00
C PRO A 91 -12.82 -18.37 3.25
N GLU A 92 -13.52 -17.99 2.19
CA GLU A 92 -14.91 -17.53 2.27
C GLU A 92 -15.73 -18.63 2.97
N ARG A 93 -15.94 -18.48 4.29
CA ARG A 93 -16.84 -19.36 5.05
C ARG A 93 -18.07 -18.60 5.48
N GLY A 94 -19.11 -18.67 4.65
CA GLY A 94 -20.43 -18.16 5.00
C GLY A 94 -21.35 -18.05 3.78
N GLY A 95 -21.71 -19.19 3.19
CA GLY A 95 -22.58 -19.25 2.02
C GLY A 95 -23.90 -18.50 2.21
N ALA A 96 -24.14 -17.52 1.34
CA ALA A 96 -25.47 -17.06 1.01
C ALA A 96 -25.78 -17.60 -0.40
N ARG A 97 -26.39 -18.79 -0.48
CA ARG A 97 -27.16 -19.15 -1.67
C ARG A 97 -28.64 -19.15 -1.31
N GLU A 98 -29.27 -18.09 -1.79
CA GLU A 98 -30.53 -18.10 -2.54
C GLU A 98 -31.74 -18.69 -1.82
N GLY A 99 -32.67 -17.80 -1.47
CA GLY A 99 -34.03 -18.19 -1.16
C GLY A 99 -34.71 -18.84 -2.37
N ARG A 100 -35.25 -20.05 -2.17
CA ARG A 100 -36.43 -20.52 -2.89
C ARG A 100 -37.41 -21.11 -1.89
N ARG A 101 -38.34 -20.27 -1.43
CA ARG A 101 -39.62 -20.75 -0.92
C ARG A 101 -40.44 -21.20 -2.13
N LEU A 102 -40.51 -22.51 -2.37
CA LEU A 102 -41.61 -23.11 -3.12
C LEU A 102 -42.18 -24.23 -2.26
N TYR A 103 -42.98 -23.84 -1.26
CA TYR A 103 -43.92 -24.76 -0.63
C TYR A 103 -45.20 -24.72 -1.46
N GLY A 104 -45.46 -25.78 -2.20
CA GLY A 104 -46.78 -26.06 -2.76
C GLY A 104 -47.14 -27.50 -2.44
N PRO A 105 -48.08 -27.76 -1.51
CA PRO A 105 -48.67 -29.09 -1.38
C PRO A 105 -50.12 -29.12 -1.89
N ARG A 106 -50.38 -30.19 -2.67
CA ARG A 106 -51.64 -30.86 -3.05
C ARG A 106 -52.59 -30.16 -4.00
#